data_AF-A0A919C4R6-F1
#
_entry.id   AF-A0A919C4R6-F1
#
_cell.length_a   1.000
_cell.length_b   1.000
_cell.length_c   1.000
_cell.angle_alpha   90.00
_cell.angle_beta   90.00
_cell.angle_gamma   90.00
#
_symmetry.space_group_name_H-M   'P 1'
#
loop_
_entity.id
_entity.type
_entity.pdbx_description
1 polymer ?
#
loop_
_entity_poly.entity_id
_entity_poly.type
_entity_poly.pdbx_seq_one_letter_code
_entity_poly.pdbx_strand_id
1 'polypeptide(L)'
;MWIRLPQLAHGSAHDNRGTEIWSTQQHIDVVARAVIRCFDEVARQYGESAYRGKWGEHFPRTELEALRTTWRERRVERAASPTAPPR
;
A
#
# COMPACT_ATOMS: atom_id res chain seq x y z
N MET A 1 -9.78 2.03 -6.04
CA MET A 1 -8.76 3.06 -5.76
C MET A 1 -8.06 3.36 -7.07
N TRP A 2 -7.83 4.64 -7.37
CA TRP A 2 -6.99 5.04 -8.50
C TRP A 2 -5.54 5.15 -8.04
N ILE A 3 -4.64 4.49 -8.76
CA ILE A 3 -3.19 4.65 -8.60
C ILE A 3 -2.70 5.37 -9.85
N ARG A 4 -1.91 6.42 -9.65
CA ARG A 4 -1.31 7.23 -10.72
C ARG A 4 0.20 7.25 -10.48
N LEU A 5 0.97 7.01 -11.54
CA LEU A 5 2.43 7.15 -11.55
C LEU A 5 2.78 8.38 -12.39
N PRO A 6 3.12 9.51 -11.75
CA PRO A 6 3.67 10.66 -12.43
C PRO A 6 5.18 10.53 -12.60
N GLN A 7 5.70 10.91 -13.77
CA GLN A 7 7.12 11.15 -13.96
C GLN A 7 7.45 12.55 -13.42
N LEU A 8 8.31 12.60 -12.41
CA LEU A 8 8.83 13.84 -11.84
C LEU A 8 10.13 14.21 -12.55
N ALA A 9 10.26 15.47 -12.99
CA ALA A 9 11.49 15.96 -13.62
C ALA A 9 12.68 16.00 -12.64
N HIS A 10 12.41 16.15 -11.33
CA HIS A 10 13.39 16.09 -10.25
C HIS A 10 12.80 15.27 -9.09
N GLY A 11 13.44 14.17 -8.71
CA GLY A 11 12.92 13.22 -7.71
C GLY A 11 12.72 13.78 -6.28
N SER A 12 13.17 15.00 -6.02
CA SER A 12 12.97 15.72 -4.74
C SER A 12 11.69 16.56 -4.70
N ALA A 13 11.01 16.79 -5.83
CA ALA A 13 9.77 17.55 -5.86
C ALA A 13 8.60 16.60 -5.58
N HIS A 14 8.10 16.58 -4.34
CA HIS A 14 6.83 15.92 -4.00
C HIS A 14 5.61 16.71 -4.50
N ASP A 15 5.73 17.41 -5.64
CA ASP A 15 4.60 18.09 -6.23
C ASP A 15 3.81 17.13 -7.13
N ASN A 16 2.49 17.23 -7.10
CA ASN A 16 1.60 16.47 -7.99
C ASN A 16 1.63 17.02 -9.43
N ARG A 17 2.68 17.76 -9.82
CA ARG A 17 2.82 18.43 -11.12
C ARG A 17 3.63 17.64 -12.14
N GLY A 18 4.05 16.42 -11.79
CA GLY A 18 4.66 15.49 -12.75
C GLY A 18 3.71 15.11 -13.89
N THR A 19 4.27 14.78 -15.05
CA THR A 19 3.48 14.27 -16.19
C THR A 19 3.04 12.85 -15.88
N GLU A 20 1.74 12.56 -15.92
CA GLU A 20 1.26 11.19 -15.74
C GLU A 20 1.77 10.30 -16.88
N ILE A 21 2.45 9.22 -16.51
CA ILE A 21 2.92 8.20 -17.46
C ILE A 21 2.06 6.93 -17.41
N TRP A 22 1.37 6.70 -16.29
CA TRP A 22 0.51 5.54 -16.12
C TRP A 22 -0.53 5.75 -15.02
N SER A 23 -1.72 5.21 -15.22
CA SER A 23 -2.72 5.10 -14.18
C SER A 23 -3.50 3.79 -14.32
N THR A 24 -4.00 3.30 -13.19
CA THR A 24 -4.84 2.11 -13.14
C THR A 24 -5.88 2.23 -12.04
N GLN A 25 -7.02 1.59 -12.25
CA GLN A 25 -7.96 1.33 -11.18
C GLN A 25 -7.61 -0.01 -10.54
N GLN A 26 -7.45 -0.03 -9.22
CA GLN A 26 -7.20 -1.25 -8.47
C GLN A 26 -8.20 -1.46 -7.34
N HIS A 27 -8.47 -2.73 -7.07
CA HIS A 27 -9.21 -3.12 -5.89
C HIS A 27 -8.37 -2.82 -4.64
N ILE A 28 -9.00 -2.24 -3.60
CA ILE A 28 -8.29 -1.81 -2.39
C ILE A 28 -7.49 -2.95 -1.73
N ASP A 29 -8.01 -4.19 -1.80
CA ASP A 29 -7.33 -5.37 -1.27
C ASP A 29 -6.00 -5.67 -1.95
N VAL A 30 -5.91 -5.43 -3.26
CA VAL A 30 -4.67 -5.65 -4.04
C VAL A 30 -3.62 -4.66 -3.58
N VAL A 31 -4.03 -3.40 -3.37
CA VAL A 31 -3.13 -2.34 -2.93
C VAL A 31 -2.67 -2.57 -1.50
N ALA A 32 -3.60 -2.87 -0.58
CA ALA A 32 -3.26 -3.18 0.81
C ALA A 32 -2.26 -4.34 0.90
N ARG A 33 -2.49 -5.42 0.14
CA ARG A 33 -1.54 -6.55 0.08
C ARG A 33 -0.16 -6.15 -0.44
N ALA A 34 -0.11 -5.32 -1.49
CA ALA A 34 1.16 -4.86 -2.07
C ALA A 34 1.95 -3.98 -1.10
N VAL A 35 1.27 -3.03 -0.43
CA VAL A 35 1.87 -2.15 0.58
C VAL A 35 2.46 -2.97 1.73
N ILE A 36 1.65 -3.86 2.32
CA ILE A 36 2.10 -4.70 3.45
C ILE A 36 3.33 -5.52 3.04
N ARG A 37 3.31 -6.17 1.87
CA ARG A 37 4.45 -6.96 1.38
C ARG A 37 5.72 -6.14 1.17
N CYS A 38 5.58 -4.95 0.59
CA CYS A 38 6.72 -4.06 0.34
C CYS A 38 7.43 -3.71 1.66
N PHE A 39 6.67 -3.31 2.68
CA PHE A 39 7.24 -2.97 3.98
C PHE A 39 7.78 -4.19 4.74
N ASP A 40 7.15 -5.36 4.61
CA ASP A 40 7.68 -6.61 5.17
C ASP A 40 9.03 -6.98 4.56
N GLU A 41 9.19 -6.81 3.25
CA GLU A 41 10.46 -7.05 2.58
C GLU A 41 11.54 -6.06 3.02
N VAL A 42 11.19 -4.78 3.19
CA VAL A 42 12.12 -3.77 3.69
C VAL A 42 12.56 -4.08 5.13
N ALA A 43 11.62 -4.41 6.01
CA ALA A 43 11.91 -4.82 7.38
C ALA A 43 12.77 -6.10 7.42
N ARG A 44 12.48 -7.07 6.55
CA ARG A 44 13.25 -8.33 6.46
C ARG A 44 14.67 -8.13 5.94
N GLN A 45 14.86 -7.29 4.91
CA GLN A 45 16.15 -7.14 4.24
C GLN A 45 17.07 -6.12 4.92
N TYR A 46 16.51 -5.01 5.40
CA TYR A 46 17.29 -3.89 5.91
C TYR A 46 17.09 -3.64 7.41
N GLY A 47 16.07 -4.25 8.01
CA GLY A 47 15.65 -3.93 9.37
C GLY A 47 14.93 -2.58 9.43
N GLU A 48 14.05 -2.42 10.41
CA GLU A 48 13.27 -1.19 10.56
C GLU A 48 14.14 0.02 10.92
N SER A 49 15.23 -0.20 11.64
CA SER A 49 16.18 0.85 12.03
C SER A 49 16.86 1.50 10.82
N ALA A 50 17.09 0.73 9.75
CA ALA A 50 17.69 1.24 8.52
C ALA A 50 16.70 2.09 7.69
N TYR A 51 15.40 1.93 7.92
CA TYR A 51 14.36 2.73 7.26
C TYR A 51 14.57 4.23 7.52
N ARG A 52 14.83 4.57 8.79
CA ARG A 52 15.10 5.96 9.20
C ARG A 52 16.36 6.52 8.54
N GLY A 53 17.41 5.71 8.39
CA GLY A 53 18.64 6.14 7.74
C GLY A 53 18.46 6.47 6.25
N LYS A 54 17.54 5.78 5.56
CA LYS A 54 17.35 5.91 4.11
C LYS A 54 16.24 6.89 3.73
N TRP A 55 15.18 6.99 4.53
CA TRP A 55 14.02 7.84 4.24
C TRP A 55 13.83 9.01 5.22
N GLY A 56 14.63 9.10 6.29
CA GLY A 56 14.52 10.14 7.31
C GLY A 56 13.33 10.00 8.26
N GLU A 57 12.41 9.07 7.97
CA GLU A 57 11.18 8.85 8.73
C GLU A 57 11.23 7.55 9.53
N HIS A 58 10.45 7.45 10.61
CA HIS A 58 10.30 6.18 11.32
C HIS A 58 9.60 5.13 10.45
N PHE A 59 9.97 3.86 10.65
CA PHE A 59 9.25 2.77 10.01
C PHE A 59 7.79 2.76 10.50
N PRO A 60 6.79 2.82 9.59
CA PRO A 60 5.38 3.03 9.95
C PRO A 60 4.71 1.73 10.44
N ARG A 61 5.26 1.13 11.51
CA ARG A 61 4.80 -0.17 12.03
C ARG A 61 3.34 -0.09 12.50
N THR A 62 2.99 0.96 13.24
CA THR A 62 1.65 1.12 13.84
C THR A 62 0.58 1.21 12.76
N GLU A 63 0.84 2.00 11.72
CA GLU A 63 -0.05 2.19 10.58
C GLU A 63 -0.19 0.90 9.77
N LEU A 64 0.91 0.14 9.60
CA LEU A 64 0.88 -1.16 8.93
C LEU A 64 0.09 -2.21 9.71
N GLU A 65 0.19 -2.25 11.04
CA GLU A 65 -0.61 -3.15 11.87
C GLU A 65 -2.10 -2.78 11.87
N ALA A 66 -2.42 -1.49 11.91
CA ALA A 66 -3.78 -1.01 11.75
C ALA A 66 -4.34 -1.43 10.38
N LEU A 67 -3.57 -1.23 9.31
CA LEU A 67 -3.94 -1.66 7.95
C LEU A 67 -4.15 -3.17 7.88
N ARG A 68 -3.27 -3.99 8.48
CA ARG A 68 -3.39 -5.45 8.52
C ARG A 68 -4.67 -5.89 9.20
N THR A 69 -5.01 -5.25 10.31
CA THR A 69 -6.20 -5.57 11.12
C THR A 69 -7.46 -5.27 10.33
N THR A 70 -7.62 -4.04 9.85
CA THR A 70 -8.79 -3.62 9.06
C THR A 70 -8.90 -4.41 7.75
N TRP A 71 -7.78 -4.71 7.09
CA TRP A 71 -7.79 -5.52 5.87
C TRP A 71 -8.24 -6.95 6.14
N ARG A 72 -7.82 -7.56 7.26
CA ARG A 72 -8.24 -8.91 7.65
C ARG A 72 -9.74 -8.95 7.97
N GLU A 73 -10.25 -7.99 8.73
CA GLU A 73 -11.69 -7.85 9.05
C GLU A 73 -12.53 -7.78 7.77
N ARG A 74 -12.16 -6.89 6.83
CA ARG A 74 -12.86 -6.76 5.54
C ARG A 74 -12.86 -8.04 4.71
N ARG A 75 -11.76 -8.80 4.72
CA ARG A 75 -11.70 -10.08 4.00
C ARG A 75 -12.60 -11.13 4.63
N VAL A 76 -12.71 -11.15 5.96
CA VAL A 76 -13.61 -12.05 6.69
C VAL A 76 -15.07 -11.68 6.39
N GLU A 77 -15.43 -10.39 6.46
CA GLU A 77 -16.78 -9.90 6.10
C GLU A 77 -17.16 -10.26 4.66
N ARG A 78 -16.23 -10.10 3.71
CA ARG A 78 -16.43 -10.46 2.31
C ARG A 78 -16.62 -11.96 2.10
N ALA A 79 -15.85 -12.78 2.82
CA ALA A 79 -15.99 -14.24 2.76
C ALA A 79 -17.26 -14.74 3.45
N ALA A 80 -17.74 -14.02 4.47
CA ALA A 80 -18.97 -14.32 5.20
C ALA A 80 -20.24 -13.86 4.47
N SER A 81 -20.13 -13.01 3.44
CA SER A 81 -21.24 -12.69 2.54
C SER A 81 -21.43 -13.84 1.55
N PRO A 82 -22.45 -14.70 1.71
CA PRO A 82 -22.67 -15.81 0.81
C PRO A 82 -23.24 -15.25 -0.50
N THR A 83 -22.57 -15.54 -1.60
CA THR A 83 -23.10 -15.40 -2.96
C THR A 83 -24.47 -16.06 -3.03
N ALA A 84 -25.53 -15.28 -3.27
CA ALA A 84 -26.85 -15.82 -3.57
C ALA A 84 -26.76 -16.69 -4.85
N PRO A 85 -27.27 -17.94 -4.85
CA PRO A 85 -27.28 -18.75 -6.06
C PRO A 85 -28.24 -18.16 -7.10
N PRO A 86 -27.94 -18.30 -8.41
CA PRO A 86 -28.86 -17.84 -9.45
C PRO A 86 -30.16 -18.65 -9.40
N ARG A 87 -31.28 -17.96 -9.64
CA ARG A 87 -32.63 -18.54 -9.81
C ARG A 87 -32.73 -19.33 -11.10
#